data_AF-A0A2G9Y3R9-F1
#
_entry.id   AF-A0A2G9Y3R9-F1
#
_cell.length_a   1.000
_cell.length_b   1.000
_cell.length_c   1.000
_cell.angle_alpha   90.00
_cell.angle_beta   90.00
_cell.angle_gamma   90.00
#
_symmetry.space_group_name_H-M   'P 1'
#
loop_
_entity.id
_entity.type
_entity.pdbx_description
1 polymer ?
#
loop_
_entity_poly.entity_id
_entity_poly.type
_entity_poly.pdbx_seq_one_letter_code
_entity_poly.pdbx_strand_id
1 'polypeptide(L)'
;MNKYVIHIVSHTHWDREWYLPYETMRLRLVDMMDTLLGIMDSDSDYRYFTLDGQTVVLEDYLEIRPEMREKLRNYIKDGRILVGPWYTLPDEFLVSGEALVRNLLLGHRIASDFGRVIETGYLPDMFGHISQLPQILCGFGISTAVLWRGVGGEEAEYILQGPDGSEVFLCRLEPERGYSNGHDILRQ
;
A
#
# COMPACT_ATOMS: atom_id res chain seq x y z
N MET A 1 21.56 4.65 -28.05
CA MET A 1 21.18 3.65 -27.02
C MET A 1 20.06 4.27 -26.21
N ASN A 2 18.92 3.59 -26.11
CA ASN A 2 17.86 4.04 -25.21
C ASN A 2 18.33 3.84 -23.76
N LYS A 3 18.20 4.87 -22.94
CA LYS A 3 18.43 4.77 -21.50
C LYS A 3 17.10 4.37 -20.86
N TYR A 4 17.11 3.31 -20.07
CA TYR A 4 15.97 2.91 -19.25
C TYR A 4 16.15 3.48 -17.83
N VAL A 5 15.04 3.87 -17.21
CA VAL A 5 14.99 4.23 -15.80
C VAL A 5 14.38 3.05 -15.06
N ILE A 6 15.07 2.55 -14.03
CA ILE A 6 14.58 1.48 -13.17
C ILE A 6 14.13 2.10 -11.86
N HIS A 7 12.84 1.98 -11.56
CA HIS A 7 12.28 2.40 -10.28
C HIS A 7 12.25 1.19 -9.33
N ILE A 8 12.98 1.29 -8.22
CA ILE A 8 12.93 0.29 -7.14
C ILE A 8 12.07 0.88 -6.02
N VAL A 9 10.96 0.22 -5.71
CA VAL A 9 10.04 0.63 -4.64
C VAL A 9 10.18 -0.38 -3.51
N SER A 10 10.84 0.03 -2.43
CA SER A 10 10.90 -0.78 -1.22
C SER A 10 9.53 -0.79 -0.54
N HIS A 11 9.04 -1.99 -0.24
CA HIS A 11 7.78 -2.20 0.46
C HIS A 11 7.84 -3.51 1.24
N THR A 12 6.82 -3.75 2.05
CA THR A 12 6.48 -5.09 2.52
C THR A 12 5.00 -5.33 2.25
N HIS A 13 4.64 -6.53 1.83
CA HIS A 13 3.25 -6.95 1.87
C HIS A 13 2.97 -7.60 3.23
N TRP A 14 1.99 -7.09 3.95
CA TRP A 14 1.76 -7.43 5.35
C TRP A 14 0.32 -7.88 5.60
N ASP A 15 0.09 -9.18 5.45
CA ASP A 15 -1.12 -9.82 5.96
C ASP A 15 -1.18 -9.65 7.48
N ARG A 16 -2.18 -8.93 7.97
CA ARG A 16 -2.35 -8.63 9.40
C ARG A 16 -2.44 -9.90 10.25
N GLU A 17 -3.07 -10.94 9.70
CA GLU A 17 -3.13 -12.30 10.21
C GLU A 17 -3.36 -13.27 9.05
N TRP A 18 -2.69 -14.43 9.06
CA TRP A 18 -2.84 -15.42 7.99
C TRP A 18 -2.48 -16.82 8.49
N TYR A 19 -1.28 -17.31 8.18
CA TYR A 19 -0.78 -18.63 8.57
C TYR A 19 -0.28 -18.70 10.02
N LEU A 20 -0.21 -17.55 10.71
CA LEU A 20 0.10 -17.42 12.13
C LEU A 20 -0.95 -16.54 12.81
N PRO A 21 -1.19 -16.73 14.12
CA PRO A 21 -2.09 -15.86 14.87
C PRO A 21 -1.69 -14.38 14.81
N TYR A 22 -2.68 -13.50 14.87
CA TYR A 22 -2.50 -12.04 14.87
C TYR A 22 -1.34 -11.57 15.75
N GLU A 23 -1.28 -11.95 17.02
CA GLU A 23 -0.23 -11.47 17.94
C GLU A 23 1.20 -11.90 17.52
N THR A 24 1.33 -13.05 16.86
CA THR A 24 2.64 -13.48 16.33
C THR A 24 3.05 -12.64 15.13
N MET A 25 2.10 -12.37 14.22
CA MET A 25 2.34 -11.47 13.09
C MET A 25 2.64 -10.06 13.61
N ARG A 26 1.86 -9.55 14.56
CA ARG A 26 2.05 -8.24 15.18
C ARG A 26 3.43 -8.03 15.80
N LEU A 27 3.97 -9.03 16.53
CA LEU A 27 5.34 -8.91 17.07
C LEU A 27 6.39 -8.82 15.95
N ARG A 28 6.20 -9.57 14.84
CA ARG A 28 7.07 -9.45 13.66
C ARG A 28 6.93 -8.10 12.96
N LEU A 29 5.72 -7.50 12.98
CA LEU A 29 5.50 -6.16 12.46
C LEU A 29 6.33 -5.15 13.25
N VAL A 30 6.36 -5.27 14.59
CA VAL A 30 7.18 -4.42 15.45
C VAL A 30 8.66 -4.55 15.11
N ASP A 31 9.18 -5.78 14.98
CA ASP A 31 10.58 -6.01 14.61
C ASP A 31 10.92 -5.43 13.22
N MET A 32 10.01 -5.58 12.26
CA MET A 32 10.15 -5.03 10.90
C MET A 32 10.19 -3.50 10.92
N MET A 33 9.25 -2.86 11.63
CA MET A 33 9.17 -1.41 11.76
C MET A 33 10.39 -0.84 12.51
N ASP A 34 10.81 -1.45 13.62
CA ASP A 34 12.01 -1.03 14.36
C ASP A 34 13.26 -1.13 13.46
N THR A 35 13.35 -2.18 12.64
CA THR A 35 14.44 -2.34 11.65
C THR A 35 14.38 -1.27 10.56
N LEU A 36 13.21 -1.04 9.97
CA LEU A 36 12.99 0.00 8.95
C LEU A 36 13.41 1.37 9.46
N LEU A 37 12.92 1.77 10.64
CA LEU A 37 13.24 3.07 11.23
C LEU A 37 14.73 3.19 11.56
N GLY A 38 15.37 2.11 12.04
CA GLY A 38 16.82 2.07 12.25
C GLY A 38 17.64 2.25 10.97
N ILE A 39 17.21 1.64 9.85
CA ILE A 39 17.84 1.84 8.54
C ILE A 39 17.65 3.29 8.09
N MET A 40 16.43 3.83 8.15
CA MET A 40 16.14 5.21 7.72
C MET A 40 16.87 6.28 8.54
N ASP A 41 17.14 6.01 9.82
CA ASP A 41 17.92 6.87 10.72
C ASP A 41 19.43 6.82 10.40
N SER A 42 19.95 5.66 9.98
CA SER A 42 21.38 5.43 9.75
C SER A 42 21.86 5.63 8.31
N ASP A 43 20.96 5.50 7.33
CA ASP A 43 21.23 5.63 5.91
C ASP A 43 20.32 6.68 5.26
N SER A 44 20.90 7.84 4.93
CA SER A 44 20.18 8.92 4.24
C SER A 44 19.86 8.61 2.78
N ASP A 45 20.53 7.64 2.16
CA ASP A 45 20.24 7.21 0.79
C ASP A 45 19.05 6.24 0.73
N TYR A 46 18.67 5.63 1.85
CA TYR A 46 17.40 4.91 1.98
C TYR A 46 16.23 5.89 2.15
N ARG A 47 15.68 6.34 1.02
CA ARG A 47 14.77 7.50 0.99
C ARG A 47 13.30 7.18 1.21
N TYR A 48 12.79 6.09 0.63
CA TYR A 48 11.35 5.83 0.52
C TYR A 48 11.00 4.39 0.91
N PHE A 49 9.88 4.22 1.61
CA PHE A 49 9.28 2.93 1.90
C PHE A 49 7.75 3.01 1.77
N THR A 50 7.15 2.07 1.04
CA THR A 50 5.70 1.91 0.96
C THR A 50 5.22 0.91 2.01
N LEU A 51 4.44 1.39 2.97
CA LEU A 51 3.89 0.61 4.06
C LEU A 51 2.52 0.01 3.66
N ASP A 52 2.59 -0.85 2.64
CA ASP A 52 1.54 -1.77 2.17
C ASP A 52 0.14 -1.20 1.90
N GLY A 53 0.01 0.09 1.66
CA GLY A 53 -1.29 0.63 1.27
C GLY A 53 -2.33 0.73 2.40
N GLN A 54 -1.96 0.40 3.64
CA GLN A 54 -2.88 0.23 4.76
C GLN A 54 -2.42 0.99 6.01
N THR A 55 -3.34 1.63 6.74
CA THR A 55 -2.99 2.40 7.95
C THR A 55 -3.08 1.62 9.25
N VAL A 56 -3.77 0.47 9.28
CA VAL A 56 -3.95 -0.33 10.51
C VAL A 56 -2.62 -0.74 11.14
N VAL A 57 -1.59 -0.97 10.33
CA VAL A 57 -0.24 -1.31 10.78
C VAL A 57 0.43 -0.21 11.62
N LEU A 58 0.01 1.06 11.45
CA LEU A 58 0.47 2.15 12.30
C LEU A 58 -0.08 2.01 13.73
N GLU A 59 -1.36 1.65 13.86
CA GLU A 59 -2.01 1.45 15.15
C GLU A 59 -1.45 0.20 15.84
N ASP A 60 -1.34 -0.92 15.12
CA ASP A 60 -0.81 -2.18 15.63
C ASP A 60 0.61 -2.01 16.19
N TYR A 61 1.45 -1.21 15.51
CA TYR A 61 2.80 -0.84 15.95
C TYR A 61 2.79 0.11 17.15
N LEU A 62 2.04 1.21 17.08
CA LEU A 62 2.05 2.27 18.10
C LEU A 62 1.35 1.89 19.40
N GLU A 63 0.47 0.89 19.39
CA GLU A 63 -0.03 0.30 20.62
C GLU A 63 1.09 -0.41 21.43
N ILE A 64 2.17 -0.89 20.78
CA ILE A 64 3.34 -1.50 21.43
C ILE A 64 4.48 -0.48 21.64
N ARG A 65 4.68 0.42 20.66
CA ARG A 65 5.74 1.45 20.63
C ARG A 65 5.15 2.87 20.57
N PRO A 66 4.33 3.31 21.55
CA PRO A 66 3.65 4.60 21.49
C PRO A 66 4.60 5.79 21.37
N GLU A 67 5.82 5.68 21.89
CA GLU A 67 6.88 6.68 21.82
C GLU A 67 7.35 6.97 20.39
N MET A 68 7.08 6.09 19.43
CA MET A 68 7.52 6.23 18.04
C MET A 68 6.57 7.07 17.18
N ARG A 69 5.44 7.53 17.73
CA ARG A 69 4.40 8.27 16.99
C ARG A 69 4.95 9.51 16.27
N GLU A 70 5.71 10.35 16.97
CA GLU A 70 6.23 11.58 16.37
C GLU A 70 7.32 11.30 15.33
N LYS A 71 8.12 10.24 15.52
CA LYS A 71 9.09 9.80 14.51
C LYS A 71 8.37 9.37 13.22
N LEU A 72 7.34 8.52 13.33
CA LEU A 72 6.54 8.10 12.18
C LEU A 72 5.83 9.28 11.50
N ARG A 73 5.25 10.19 12.29
CA ARG A 73 4.63 11.42 11.77
C ARG A 73 5.61 12.21 10.91
N ASN A 74 6.86 12.40 11.36
CA ASN A 74 7.86 13.12 10.57
C ASN A 74 8.18 12.39 9.26
N TYR A 75 8.44 11.08 9.30
CA TYR A 75 8.73 10.30 8.09
C TYR A 75 7.57 10.27 7.09
N ILE A 76 6.32 10.18 7.56
CA ILE A 76 5.13 10.15 6.71
C ILE A 76 4.85 11.54 6.13
N LYS A 77 4.91 12.59 6.96
CA LYS A 77 4.74 13.98 6.51
C LYS A 77 5.78 14.37 5.45
N ASP A 78 7.02 13.95 5.62
CA ASP A 78 8.10 14.20 4.67
C ASP A 78 8.02 13.31 3.42
N GLY A 79 7.05 12.38 3.36
CA GLY A 79 6.84 11.48 2.23
C GLY A 79 7.90 10.39 2.10
N ARG A 80 8.69 10.13 3.15
CA ARG A 80 9.67 9.03 3.20
C ARG A 80 9.01 7.69 3.52
N ILE A 81 7.94 7.70 4.33
CA ILE A 81 7.06 6.54 4.49
C ILE A 81 5.71 6.85 3.82
N LEU A 82 5.30 6.00 2.91
CA LEU A 82 4.05 6.09 2.16
C LEU A 82 3.02 5.12 2.77
N VAL A 83 1.86 5.61 3.20
CA VAL A 83 0.84 4.82 3.93
C VAL A 83 -0.59 5.23 3.55
N GLY A 84 -1.57 4.34 3.77
CA GLY A 84 -2.92 4.46 3.21
C GLY A 84 -2.94 4.06 1.74
N PRO A 85 -4.01 4.28 0.97
CA PRO A 85 -5.19 5.04 1.33
C PRO A 85 -6.19 4.21 2.15
N TRP A 86 -6.01 2.89 2.18
CA TRP A 86 -6.91 1.99 2.88
C TRP A 86 -6.63 1.96 4.37
N TYR A 87 -7.62 1.58 5.17
CA TYR A 87 -7.39 1.24 6.56
C TYR A 87 -6.79 -0.18 6.69
N THR A 88 -7.45 -1.18 6.10
CA THR A 88 -6.94 -2.54 5.86
C THR A 88 -6.96 -2.85 4.36
N LEU A 89 -6.33 -3.93 3.90
CA LEU A 89 -6.52 -4.44 2.53
C LEU A 89 -7.74 -5.39 2.48
N PRO A 90 -8.87 -4.99 1.87
CA PRO A 90 -10.10 -5.80 1.89
C PRO A 90 -10.13 -6.83 0.76
N ASP A 91 -10.96 -7.87 0.94
CA ASP A 91 -11.55 -8.57 -0.20
C ASP A 91 -12.79 -7.78 -0.66
N GLU A 92 -12.78 -7.30 -1.90
CA GLU A 92 -13.79 -6.38 -2.43
C GLU A 92 -15.19 -7.02 -2.57
N PHE A 93 -15.27 -8.32 -2.80
CA PHE A 93 -16.53 -9.02 -3.01
C PHE A 93 -17.16 -9.56 -1.72
N LEU A 94 -16.35 -9.77 -0.68
CA LEU A 94 -16.79 -10.36 0.58
C LEU A 94 -17.25 -9.35 1.64
N VAL A 95 -17.10 -8.04 1.38
CA VAL A 95 -17.57 -6.97 2.25
C VAL A 95 -18.70 -6.17 1.59
N SER A 96 -19.43 -5.39 2.38
CA SER A 96 -20.46 -4.51 1.81
C SER A 96 -19.83 -3.31 1.09
N GLY A 97 -20.56 -2.72 0.14
CA GLY A 97 -20.10 -1.50 -0.54
C GLY A 97 -19.81 -0.35 0.43
N GLU A 98 -20.64 -0.16 1.46
CA GLU A 98 -20.36 0.82 2.52
C GLU A 98 -19.06 0.46 3.27
N ALA A 99 -18.79 -0.81 3.57
CA ALA A 99 -17.56 -1.19 4.26
C ALA A 99 -16.30 -0.80 3.47
N LEU A 100 -16.30 -0.93 2.13
CA LEU A 100 -15.19 -0.45 1.28
C LEU A 100 -15.01 1.07 1.37
N VAL A 101 -16.10 1.83 1.30
CA VAL A 101 -16.06 3.30 1.43
C VAL A 101 -15.58 3.69 2.82
N ARG A 102 -16.03 3.02 3.89
CA ARG A 102 -15.56 3.26 5.26
C ARG A 102 -14.09 2.93 5.44
N ASN A 103 -13.61 1.89 4.76
CA ASN A 103 -12.21 1.48 4.79
C ASN A 103 -11.30 2.60 4.25
N LEU A 104 -11.66 3.22 3.12
CA LEU A 104 -10.96 4.40 2.59
C LEU A 104 -11.11 5.63 3.50
N LEU A 105 -12.32 5.92 4.00
CA LEU A 105 -12.54 7.05 4.91
C LEU A 105 -11.67 6.97 6.16
N LEU A 106 -11.53 5.78 6.74
CA LEU A 106 -10.72 5.56 7.93
C LEU A 106 -9.22 5.64 7.60
N GLY A 107 -8.79 5.02 6.50
CA GLY A 107 -7.40 5.11 6.05
C GLY A 107 -6.96 6.54 5.75
N HIS A 108 -7.78 7.30 5.01
CA HIS A 108 -7.52 8.72 4.75
C HIS A 108 -7.43 9.53 6.05
N ARG A 109 -8.33 9.30 7.02
CA ARG A 109 -8.31 10.01 8.30
C ARG A 109 -7.02 9.73 9.06
N ILE A 110 -6.67 8.46 9.24
CA ILE A 110 -5.48 8.08 10.01
C ILE A 110 -4.23 8.59 9.31
N ALA A 111 -4.05 8.34 8.01
CA ALA A 111 -2.88 8.82 7.28
C ALA A 111 -2.76 10.35 7.28
N SER A 112 -3.89 11.08 7.18
CA SER A 112 -3.90 12.55 7.33
C SER A 112 -3.43 13.01 8.71
N ASP A 113 -3.78 12.28 9.77
CA ASP A 113 -3.30 12.57 11.13
C ASP A 113 -1.78 12.40 11.28
N PHE A 114 -1.12 11.64 10.39
CA PHE A 114 0.34 11.54 10.28
C PHE A 114 0.94 12.51 9.27
N GLY A 115 0.11 13.23 8.50
CA GLY A 115 0.51 14.36 7.67
C GLY A 115 0.32 14.16 6.17
N ARG A 116 0.13 12.93 5.70
CA ARG A 116 -0.06 12.64 4.26
C ARG A 116 -0.74 11.29 4.03
N VAL A 117 -1.60 11.23 3.01
CA VAL A 117 -2.19 10.01 2.45
C VAL A 117 -1.52 9.74 1.10
N ILE A 118 -1.25 8.47 0.76
CA ILE A 118 -0.82 8.17 -0.61
C ILE A 118 -2.01 8.32 -1.56
N GLU A 119 -1.73 8.78 -2.78
CA GLU A 119 -2.73 9.09 -3.81
C GLU A 119 -2.89 7.94 -4.82
N THR A 120 -2.54 6.71 -4.40
CA THR A 120 -2.56 5.51 -5.23
C THR A 120 -3.47 4.46 -4.62
N GLY A 121 -4.45 3.97 -5.38
CA GLY A 121 -5.21 2.78 -5.04
C GLY A 121 -4.26 1.59 -4.99
N TYR A 122 -4.05 1.02 -3.81
CA TYR A 122 -3.09 -0.05 -3.61
C TYR A 122 -3.80 -1.40 -3.51
N LEU A 123 -3.73 -2.23 -4.57
CA LEU A 123 -4.48 -3.48 -4.70
C LEU A 123 -3.55 -4.66 -5.06
N PRO A 124 -2.55 -4.95 -4.22
CA PRO A 124 -1.48 -5.89 -4.56
C PRO A 124 -1.95 -7.35 -4.62
N ASP A 125 -2.92 -7.75 -3.80
CA ASP A 125 -3.30 -9.16 -3.65
C ASP A 125 -4.81 -9.42 -3.44
N MET A 126 -5.67 -8.48 -3.85
CA MET A 126 -7.12 -8.68 -3.74
C MET A 126 -7.61 -9.72 -4.76
N PHE A 127 -8.53 -10.59 -4.37
CA PHE A 127 -9.00 -11.72 -5.19
C PHE A 127 -10.13 -11.31 -6.15
N GLY A 128 -9.76 -10.49 -7.12
CA GLY A 128 -10.66 -9.87 -8.08
C GLY A 128 -11.19 -8.52 -7.58
N HIS A 129 -11.81 -7.78 -8.51
CA HIS A 129 -12.11 -6.37 -8.30
C HIS A 129 -13.54 -6.03 -8.74
N ILE A 130 -14.25 -5.24 -7.93
CA ILE A 130 -15.58 -4.76 -8.25
C ILE A 130 -15.54 -3.77 -9.42
N SER A 131 -16.55 -3.79 -10.29
CA SER A 131 -16.61 -2.90 -11.46
C SER A 131 -16.66 -1.42 -11.09
N GLN A 132 -17.14 -1.09 -9.89
CA GLN A 132 -17.24 0.28 -9.37
C GLN A 132 -15.95 0.80 -8.74
N LEU A 133 -14.86 0.01 -8.72
CA LEU A 133 -13.59 0.43 -8.12
C LEU A 133 -13.09 1.78 -8.67
N PRO A 134 -13.09 2.07 -10.00
CA PRO A 134 -12.69 3.37 -10.51
C PRO A 134 -13.55 4.52 -9.97
N GLN A 135 -14.88 4.33 -9.93
CA GLN A 135 -15.81 5.32 -9.37
C GLN A 135 -15.49 5.62 -7.90
N ILE A 136 -15.27 4.57 -7.11
CA ILE A 136 -14.96 4.71 -5.69
C ILE A 136 -13.64 5.44 -5.51
N LEU A 137 -12.56 5.00 -6.16
CA LEU A 137 -11.24 5.64 -6.05
C LEU A 137 -11.28 7.13 -6.46
N CYS A 138 -11.92 7.46 -7.58
CA CYS A 138 -12.12 8.83 -8.01
C CYS A 138 -12.89 9.67 -6.97
N GLY A 139 -13.88 9.09 -6.29
CA GLY A 139 -14.60 9.73 -5.19
C GLY A 139 -13.72 10.15 -4.00
N PHE A 140 -12.55 9.51 -3.84
CA PHE A 140 -11.53 9.86 -2.84
C PHE A 140 -10.37 10.69 -3.43
N GLY A 141 -10.49 11.14 -4.68
CA GLY A 141 -9.45 11.88 -5.37
C GLY A 141 -8.27 11.02 -5.83
N ILE A 142 -8.44 9.70 -5.89
CA ILE A 142 -7.42 8.75 -6.31
C ILE A 142 -7.61 8.46 -7.81
N SER A 143 -6.67 8.92 -8.63
CA SER A 143 -6.70 8.75 -10.10
C SER A 143 -5.73 7.69 -10.62
N THR A 144 -4.95 7.07 -9.74
CA THR A 144 -3.96 6.04 -10.10
C THR A 144 -4.09 4.83 -9.19
N ALA A 145 -3.88 3.63 -9.72
CA ALA A 145 -3.91 2.39 -8.96
C ALA A 145 -2.78 1.44 -9.38
N VAL A 146 -2.38 0.58 -8.44
CA VAL A 146 -1.54 -0.60 -8.69
C VAL A 146 -2.34 -1.86 -8.39
N LEU A 147 -2.28 -2.84 -9.28
CA LEU A 147 -3.12 -4.03 -9.20
C LEU A 147 -2.37 -5.24 -9.76
N TRP A 148 -2.47 -6.39 -9.11
CA TRP A 148 -1.86 -7.62 -9.62
C TRP A 148 -2.86 -8.55 -10.32
N ARG A 149 -3.94 -8.92 -9.63
CA ARG A 149 -4.81 -10.03 -10.05
C ARG A 149 -5.99 -9.55 -10.88
N GLY A 150 -6.43 -10.36 -11.85
CA GLY A 150 -7.68 -10.11 -12.56
C GLY A 150 -7.60 -9.20 -13.79
N VAL A 151 -6.45 -8.59 -14.06
CA VAL A 151 -6.18 -7.87 -15.33
C VAL A 151 -5.23 -8.71 -16.20
N GLY A 152 -5.72 -9.14 -17.36
CA GLY A 152 -4.92 -9.82 -18.37
C GLY A 152 -4.19 -8.86 -19.31
N GLY A 153 -3.48 -9.41 -20.30
CA GLY A 153 -2.76 -8.64 -21.31
C GLY A 153 -1.24 -8.61 -21.10
N GLU A 154 -0.53 -8.10 -22.11
CA GLU A 154 0.93 -8.03 -22.12
C GLU A 154 1.46 -6.70 -21.55
N GLU A 155 0.67 -5.63 -21.66
CA GLU A 155 1.07 -4.30 -21.20
C GLU A 155 1.10 -4.21 -19.66
N ALA A 156 1.87 -3.26 -19.15
CA ALA A 156 1.93 -2.92 -17.72
C ALA A 156 0.98 -1.78 -17.35
N GLU A 157 0.43 -1.04 -18.32
CA GLU A 157 -0.30 0.20 -18.10
C GLU A 157 -1.65 0.16 -18.82
N TYR A 158 -2.71 0.51 -18.11
CA TYR A 158 -4.09 0.48 -18.61
C TYR A 158 -4.90 1.68 -18.11
N ILE A 159 -6.04 1.93 -18.73
CA ILE A 159 -7.11 2.74 -18.15
C ILE A 159 -8.19 1.80 -17.65
N LEU A 160 -8.41 1.80 -16.34
CA LEU A 160 -9.51 1.06 -15.71
C LEU A 160 -10.74 1.97 -15.67
N GLN A 161 -11.76 1.64 -16.47
CA GLN A 161 -12.98 2.41 -16.57
C GLN A 161 -14.14 1.73 -15.83
N GLY A 162 -14.80 2.47 -14.94
CA GLY A 162 -16.00 2.05 -14.23
C GLY A 162 -17.26 2.14 -15.11
N PRO A 163 -18.36 1.48 -14.72
CA PRO A 163 -19.61 1.51 -15.49
C PRO A 163 -20.27 2.89 -15.53
N ASP A 164 -19.88 3.82 -14.65
CA ASP A 164 -20.32 5.22 -14.64
C ASP A 164 -19.47 6.13 -15.55
N GLY A 165 -18.42 5.59 -16.18
CA GLY A 165 -17.46 6.32 -17.00
C GLY A 165 -16.27 6.90 -16.24
N SER A 166 -16.18 6.72 -14.92
CA SER A 166 -15.00 7.11 -14.14
C SER A 166 -13.77 6.32 -14.58
N GLU A 167 -12.60 6.97 -14.66
CA GLU A 167 -11.36 6.36 -15.14
C GLU A 167 -10.23 6.49 -14.12
N VAL A 168 -9.47 5.41 -13.95
CA VAL A 168 -8.25 5.37 -13.14
C VAL A 168 -7.10 4.85 -14.00
N PHE A 169 -5.96 5.53 -13.97
CA PHE A 169 -4.73 5.03 -14.57
C PHE A 169 -4.20 3.84 -13.75
N LEU A 170 -4.03 2.70 -14.41
CA LEU A 170 -3.66 1.46 -13.75
C LEU A 170 -2.26 1.02 -14.15
N CYS A 171 -1.38 0.85 -13.16
CA CYS A 171 -0.15 0.11 -13.29
C CYS A 171 -0.37 -1.34 -12.84
N ARG A 172 -0.39 -2.27 -13.78
CA ARG A 172 -0.46 -3.70 -13.52
C ARG A 172 0.90 -4.20 -13.00
N LEU A 173 0.87 -4.89 -11.87
CA LEU A 173 2.05 -5.58 -11.33
C LEU A 173 2.43 -6.77 -12.21
N GLU A 174 3.69 -7.18 -12.13
CA GLU A 174 4.25 -8.21 -13.01
C GLU A 174 3.45 -9.53 -12.90
N PRO A 175 3.02 -10.13 -14.01
CA PRO A 175 2.07 -11.25 -13.96
C PRO A 175 2.53 -12.47 -13.14
N GLU A 176 3.80 -12.84 -13.15
CA GLU A 176 4.28 -14.06 -12.50
C GLU A 176 4.63 -13.87 -11.02
N ARG A 177 5.33 -12.78 -10.69
CA ARG A 177 5.88 -12.48 -9.36
C ARG A 177 5.15 -11.35 -8.64
N GLY A 178 4.20 -10.68 -9.29
CA GLY A 178 3.40 -9.60 -8.73
C GLY A 178 4.25 -8.48 -8.14
N TYR A 179 3.98 -8.16 -6.89
CA TYR A 179 4.71 -7.16 -6.10
C TYR A 179 6.09 -7.64 -5.61
N SER A 180 6.54 -8.83 -5.98
CA SER A 180 7.81 -9.42 -5.52
C SER A 180 8.88 -9.55 -6.63
N ASN A 181 8.64 -8.98 -7.81
CA ASN A 181 9.59 -9.06 -8.95
C ASN A 181 10.98 -8.49 -8.64
N GLY A 182 11.08 -7.53 -7.71
CA GLY A 182 12.34 -6.94 -7.27
C GLY A 182 13.07 -7.65 -6.12
N HIS A 183 12.49 -8.71 -5.53
CA HIS A 183 13.02 -9.33 -4.31
C HIS A 183 14.46 -9.84 -4.43
N ASP A 184 14.85 -10.34 -5.61
CA ASP A 184 16.16 -10.95 -5.84
C ASP A 184 17.20 -9.98 -6.44
N ILE A 185 16.85 -8.70 -6.69
CA ILE A 185 17.74 -7.72 -7.33
C ILE A 185 19.03 -7.51 -6.54
N LEU A 186 18.96 -7.60 -5.20
CA LEU A 186 20.10 -7.38 -4.30
C LEU A 186 20.84 -8.67 -3.91
N ARG A 187 20.44 -9.83 -4.45
CA ARG A 187 21.02 -11.14 -4.11
C ARG A 187 22.06 -11.63 -5.13
N GLN A 188 22.50 -10.79 -6.05
CA GLN A 188 23.54 -11.09 -7.06
C GLN A 188 24.86 -10.41 -6.74
#